data_AF-A0A8B8EW86-F1
#
_entry.id   AF-A0A8B8EW86-F1
#
_cell.length_a   1.000
_cell.length_b   1.000
_cell.length_c   1.000
_cell.angle_alpha   90.00
_cell.angle_beta   90.00
_cell.angle_gamma   90.00
#
_symmetry.space_group_name_H-M   'P 1'
#
loop_
_entity.id
_entity.type
_entity.pdbx_description
1 polymer ?
#
loop_
_entity_poly.entity_id
_entity_poly.type
_entity_poly.pdbx_seq_one_letter_code
_entity_poly.pdbx_strand_id
1 'polypeptide(L)'
;MRGPGGVKNSKVKEQTWEEVAKAVNAVSETVQRSTEEARKQYANIKQRAKEKSDAMRRPSTGGGPKPPSPTPVELEMLNSMEDRPTLCGLSSGYDTEEVILGIIPSTCAFTNNDENCTENFENTSQTLYATSVQPVTYPTGSSSTVTKRRKTMEDEEILTLRAEREKYLEEVKKLKEESDYYKVKTMNVSNEESC
;
A
#
# COMPACT_ATOMS: atom_id res chain seq x y z
N MET A 1 -30.59 -0.78 7.15
CA MET A 1 -31.68 0.15 6.77
C MET A 1 -31.17 1.08 5.68
N ARG A 2 -31.78 1.11 4.47
CA ARG A 2 -31.48 2.12 3.43
C ARG A 2 -32.39 3.34 3.68
N GLY A 3 -31.80 4.52 3.82
CA GLY A 3 -32.56 5.76 4.06
C GLY A 3 -33.42 6.20 2.85
N PRO A 4 -34.50 6.97 3.08
CA PRO A 4 -35.55 7.27 2.09
C PRO A 4 -35.20 8.33 1.03
N GLY A 5 -33.93 8.51 0.67
CA GLY A 5 -33.46 9.67 -0.12
C GLY A 5 -33.22 9.45 -1.63
N GLY A 6 -33.65 8.34 -2.23
CA GLY A 6 -33.06 7.87 -3.49
C GLY A 6 -33.69 8.28 -4.83
N VAL A 7 -34.97 8.67 -4.87
CA VAL A 7 -35.75 8.50 -6.12
C VAL A 7 -35.68 9.69 -7.08
N LYS A 8 -35.54 10.92 -6.56
CA LYS A 8 -35.74 12.15 -7.35
C LYS A 8 -34.73 12.35 -8.49
N ASN A 9 -33.54 11.74 -8.38
CA ASN A 9 -32.46 11.91 -9.37
C ASN A 9 -32.23 10.65 -10.21
N SER A 10 -33.07 9.61 -10.09
CA SER A 10 -32.82 8.32 -10.75
C SER A 10 -32.92 8.45 -12.28
N LYS A 11 -33.92 9.15 -12.79
CA LYS A 11 -34.11 9.35 -14.24
C LYS A 11 -32.98 10.19 -14.85
N VAL A 12 -32.59 11.25 -14.18
CA VAL A 12 -31.48 12.11 -14.62
C VAL A 12 -30.19 11.30 -14.69
N LYS A 13 -29.89 10.49 -13.67
CA LYS A 13 -28.74 9.59 -13.69
C LYS A 13 -28.80 8.58 -14.84
N GLU A 14 -29.97 8.03 -15.13
CA GLU A 14 -30.15 7.10 -16.25
C GLU A 14 -29.78 7.77 -17.57
N GLN A 15 -30.35 8.95 -17.83
CA GLN A 15 -30.08 9.73 -19.03
C GLN A 15 -28.61 10.12 -19.18
N THR A 16 -27.95 10.53 -18.10
CA THR A 16 -26.51 10.84 -18.14
C THR A 16 -25.67 9.62 -18.53
N TRP A 17 -26.06 8.42 -18.09
CA TRP A 17 -25.37 7.20 -18.48
C TRP A 17 -25.61 6.81 -19.93
N GLU A 18 -26.81 7.06 -20.46
CA GLU A 18 -27.09 6.89 -21.89
C GLU A 18 -26.22 7.81 -22.75
N GLU A 19 -26.06 9.07 -22.35
CA GLU A 19 -25.17 10.03 -23.02
C GLU A 19 -23.71 9.57 -22.99
N VAL A 20 -23.24 9.08 -21.85
CA VAL A 20 -21.89 8.50 -21.72
C VAL A 20 -21.72 7.30 -22.63
N ALA A 21 -22.68 6.39 -22.67
CA ALA A 21 -22.62 5.21 -23.54
C ALA A 21 -22.57 5.62 -25.01
N LYS A 22 -23.39 6.59 -25.42
CA LYS A 22 -23.38 7.15 -26.77
C LYS A 22 -22.04 7.78 -27.13
N ALA A 23 -21.45 8.56 -26.22
CA ALA A 23 -20.14 9.18 -26.43
C ALA A 23 -19.03 8.14 -26.57
N VAL A 24 -19.02 7.11 -25.72
CA VAL A 24 -18.06 6.00 -25.79
C VAL A 24 -18.19 5.26 -27.12
N ASN A 25 -19.42 4.98 -27.52
CA ASN A 25 -19.75 4.28 -28.76
C ASN A 25 -19.40 5.06 -30.02
N ALA A 26 -19.46 6.39 -29.98
CA ALA A 26 -19.06 7.25 -31.09
C ALA A 26 -17.55 7.21 -31.34
N VAL A 27 -16.74 6.91 -30.32
CA VAL A 27 -15.28 6.78 -30.44
C VAL A 27 -14.88 5.35 -30.79
N SER A 28 -15.65 4.35 -30.37
CA SER A 28 -15.36 2.95 -30.66
C SER A 28 -16.04 2.48 -31.95
N GLU A 29 -15.26 2.41 -33.02
CA GLU A 29 -15.74 1.94 -34.34
C GLU A 29 -16.08 0.44 -34.35
N THR A 30 -15.42 -0.36 -33.50
CA THR A 30 -15.48 -1.84 -33.54
C THR A 30 -16.41 -2.48 -32.52
N VAL A 31 -16.68 -1.83 -31.38
CA VAL A 31 -17.45 -2.43 -30.28
C VAL A 31 -18.47 -1.44 -29.77
N GLN A 32 -19.75 -1.73 -29.98
CA GLN A 32 -20.85 -0.96 -29.43
C GLN A 32 -21.20 -1.49 -28.04
N ARG A 33 -21.26 -0.62 -27.04
CA ARG A 33 -21.60 -0.97 -25.65
C ARG A 33 -23.01 -0.50 -25.28
N SER A 34 -23.72 -1.30 -24.50
CA SER A 34 -24.95 -0.85 -23.87
C SER A 34 -24.66 0.09 -22.68
N THR A 35 -25.68 0.83 -22.24
CA THR A 35 -25.60 1.68 -21.05
C THR A 35 -25.19 0.92 -19.80
N GLU A 36 -25.67 -0.32 -19.64
CA GLU A 36 -25.33 -1.19 -18.51
C GLU A 36 -23.87 -1.66 -18.56
N GLU A 37 -23.38 -1.99 -19.76
CA GLU A 37 -22.00 -2.39 -19.96
C GLU A 37 -21.03 -1.23 -19.71
N ALA A 38 -21.39 -0.02 -20.15
CA ALA A 38 -20.63 1.20 -19.86
C ALA A 38 -20.53 1.44 -18.34
N ARG A 39 -21.65 1.29 -17.60
CA ARG A 39 -21.67 1.38 -16.13
C ARG A 39 -20.77 0.34 -15.48
N LYS A 40 -20.88 -0.92 -15.93
CA LYS A 40 -20.09 -2.04 -15.39
C LYS A 40 -18.60 -1.81 -15.63
N GLN A 41 -18.22 -1.37 -16.83
CA GLN A 41 -16.82 -1.08 -17.15
C GLN A 41 -16.28 0.08 -16.33
N TYR A 42 -17.06 1.16 -16.16
CA TYR A 42 -16.68 2.24 -15.26
C TYR A 42 -16.47 1.73 -13.83
N ALA A 43 -17.37 0.89 -13.31
CA ALA A 43 -17.23 0.30 -11.98
C ALA A 43 -15.95 -0.55 -11.86
N ASN A 44 -15.63 -1.36 -12.88
CA ASN A 44 -14.41 -2.16 -12.93
C ASN A 44 -13.15 -1.29 -12.97
N ILE A 45 -13.14 -0.23 -13.78
CA ILE A 45 -12.01 0.71 -13.88
C ILE A 45 -11.81 1.42 -12.54
N LYS A 46 -12.89 1.93 -11.95
CA LYS A 46 -12.87 2.59 -10.64
C LYS A 46 -12.35 1.65 -9.55
N GLN A 47 -12.79 0.40 -9.54
CA GLN A 47 -12.34 -0.61 -8.59
C GLN A 47 -10.85 -0.90 -8.75
N ARG A 48 -10.38 -1.17 -9.98
CA ARG A 48 -8.95 -1.42 -10.25
C ARG A 48 -8.07 -0.23 -9.85
N ALA A 49 -8.53 1.00 -10.13
CA ALA A 49 -7.82 2.20 -9.71
C ALA A 49 -7.73 2.32 -8.18
N LYS A 50 -8.82 2.00 -7.48
CA LYS A 50 -8.83 1.97 -6.01
C LYS A 50 -7.90 0.88 -5.47
N GLU A 51 -7.94 -0.34 -5.99
CA GLU A 51 -7.07 -1.44 -5.58
C GLU A 51 -5.59 -1.06 -5.74
N LYS A 52 -5.22 -0.44 -6.86
CA LYS A 52 -3.85 0.06 -7.08
C LYS A 52 -3.47 1.14 -6.07
N SER A 53 -4.38 2.08 -5.78
CA SER A 53 -4.15 3.14 -4.77
C SER A 53 -4.01 2.58 -3.35
N ASP A 54 -4.90 1.67 -2.97
CA ASP A 54 -4.87 1.03 -1.66
C ASP A 54 -3.62 0.16 -1.49
N ALA A 55 -3.18 -0.56 -2.53
CA ALA A 55 -1.94 -1.32 -2.52
C ALA A 55 -0.69 -0.44 -2.32
N MET A 56 -0.70 0.81 -2.82
CA MET A 56 0.39 1.77 -2.59
C MET A 56 0.34 2.36 -1.18
N ARG A 57 -0.85 2.69 -0.67
CA ARG A 57 -1.03 3.31 0.65
C ARG A 57 -0.85 2.32 1.81
N ARG A 58 -1.24 1.07 1.58
CA ARG A 58 -1.17 -0.03 2.53
C ARG A 58 -0.44 -1.16 1.83
N PRO A 59 0.90 -1.05 1.68
CA PRO A 59 1.69 -2.16 1.17
C PRO A 59 1.31 -3.38 1.98
N SER A 60 0.94 -4.47 1.29
CA SER A 60 0.35 -5.68 1.88
C SER A 60 1.09 -6.06 3.16
N THR A 61 0.58 -5.62 4.30
CA THR A 61 1.02 -6.07 5.61
C THR A 61 0.46 -7.47 5.67
N GLY A 62 1.29 -8.44 5.30
CA GLY A 62 0.95 -9.85 5.17
C GLY A 62 0.55 -10.44 6.51
N GLY A 63 -0.59 -10.01 7.05
CA GLY A 63 -1.15 -10.45 8.32
C GLY A 63 -1.64 -11.90 8.29
N GLY A 64 -1.19 -12.68 7.30
CA GLY A 64 -1.51 -14.07 7.08
C GLY A 64 -3.01 -14.35 7.05
N PRO A 65 -3.39 -15.62 6.88
CA PRO A 65 -4.63 -16.08 7.47
C PRO A 65 -4.58 -15.85 8.99
N LYS A 66 -5.74 -15.54 9.59
CA LYS A 66 -5.90 -15.49 11.04
C LYS A 66 -5.33 -16.79 11.64
N PRO A 67 -4.53 -16.72 12.72
CA PRO A 67 -4.07 -17.94 13.39
C PRO A 67 -5.29 -18.79 13.79
N PRO A 68 -5.14 -20.13 13.82
CA PRO A 68 -6.22 -21.00 14.29
C PRO A 68 -6.67 -20.57 15.69
N SER A 69 -7.97 -20.71 15.96
CA SER A 69 -8.46 -20.50 17.33
C SER A 69 -7.76 -21.47 18.28
N PRO A 70 -7.43 -21.04 19.50
CA PRO A 70 -6.80 -21.91 20.48
C PRO A 70 -7.68 -23.14 20.75
N THR A 71 -7.03 -24.29 20.92
CA THR A 71 -7.64 -25.53 21.40
C THR A 71 -8.19 -25.35 22.82
N PRO A 72 -9.09 -26.24 23.30
CA PRO A 72 -9.64 -26.13 24.66
C PRO A 72 -8.56 -26.10 25.76
N VAL A 73 -7.45 -26.83 25.58
CA VAL A 73 -6.33 -26.84 26.52
C VAL A 73 -5.56 -25.52 26.50
N GLU A 74 -5.32 -24.97 25.30
CA GLU A 74 -4.67 -23.66 25.16
C GLU A 74 -5.55 -22.53 25.73
N LEU A 75 -6.88 -22.64 25.58
CA LEU A 75 -7.81 -21.67 26.16
C LEU A 75 -7.75 -21.67 27.69
N GLU A 76 -7.72 -22.85 28.31
CA GLU A 76 -7.60 -22.97 29.77
C GLU A 76 -6.27 -22.40 30.27
N MET A 77 -5.18 -22.69 29.55
CA MET A 77 -3.87 -22.14 29.85
C MET A 77 -3.86 -20.60 29.74
N LEU A 78 -4.47 -20.03 28.71
CA LEU A 78 -4.60 -18.58 28.55
C LEU A 78 -5.44 -17.94 29.67
N ASN A 79 -6.58 -18.54 30.02
CA ASN A 79 -7.43 -18.06 31.11
C ASN A 79 -6.72 -18.10 32.46
N SER A 80 -5.92 -19.14 32.71
CA SER A 80 -5.11 -19.26 33.94
C SER A 80 -4.04 -18.16 34.09
N MET A 81 -3.75 -17.45 32.99
CA MET A 81 -2.73 -16.41 32.90
C MET A 81 -3.33 -15.00 32.70
N GLU A 82 -4.66 -14.86 32.63
CA GLU A 82 -5.33 -13.59 32.26
C GLU A 82 -4.98 -12.42 33.20
N ASP A 83 -4.80 -12.70 34.49
CA ASP A 83 -4.45 -11.69 35.51
C ASP A 83 -2.94 -11.54 35.75
N ARG A 84 -2.10 -12.29 35.02
CA ARG A 84 -0.64 -12.20 35.16
C ARG A 84 -0.06 -11.25 34.13
N PRO A 85 0.74 -10.25 34.52
CA PRO A 85 1.53 -9.50 33.56
C PRO A 85 2.50 -10.46 32.86
N THR A 86 2.25 -10.75 31.59
CA THR A 86 3.04 -11.68 30.77
C THR A 86 4.41 -11.12 30.36
N LEU A 87 4.61 -9.82 30.55
CA LEU A 87 5.88 -9.13 30.33
C LEU A 87 6.21 -8.29 31.57
N CYS A 88 6.86 -8.90 32.55
CA CYS A 88 7.52 -8.18 33.64
C CYS A 88 9.03 -8.48 33.59
N GLY A 89 9.87 -7.47 33.86
CA GLY A 89 11.32 -7.65 33.98
C GLY A 89 12.20 -7.22 32.80
N LEU A 90 11.66 -6.58 31.74
CA LEU A 90 12.51 -5.83 30.82
C LEU A 90 12.90 -4.50 31.49
N SER A 91 14.16 -4.40 31.93
CA SER A 91 14.71 -3.21 32.58
C SER A 91 14.87 -2.00 31.66
N SER A 92 14.73 -2.20 30.34
CA SER A 92 14.71 -1.12 29.37
C SER A 92 13.25 -0.76 29.11
N GLY A 93 12.81 0.33 29.75
CA GLY A 93 11.44 0.83 29.66
C GLY A 93 10.99 1.12 28.23
N TYR A 94 9.68 1.21 28.06
CA TYR A 94 9.07 1.69 26.84
C TYR A 94 9.58 3.10 26.52
N ASP A 95 9.92 3.31 25.25
CA ASP A 95 10.33 4.59 24.68
C ASP A 95 9.13 5.55 24.64
N THR A 96 8.75 6.03 25.82
CA THR A 96 7.88 7.18 26.01
C THR A 96 8.65 8.14 26.89
N GLU A 97 9.26 9.08 26.21
CA GLU A 97 10.00 10.25 26.66
C GLU A 97 9.38 10.99 27.87
N GLU A 98 9.60 10.49 29.08
CA GLU A 98 9.64 11.32 30.29
C GLU A 98 10.76 10.85 31.23
N VAL A 99 11.81 11.67 31.31
CA VAL A 99 12.92 11.49 32.25
C VAL A 99 12.43 11.84 33.66
N ILE A 100 12.09 10.82 34.45
CA ILE A 100 11.90 10.99 35.90
C ILE A 100 13.19 10.58 36.61
N LEU A 101 14.04 11.58 36.87
CA LEU A 101 15.15 11.47 37.83
C LEU A 101 14.57 11.42 39.25
N GLY A 102 14.43 10.23 39.83
CA GLY A 102 13.94 10.10 41.19
C GLY A 102 14.00 8.69 41.76
N ILE A 103 15.09 8.39 42.47
CA ILE A 103 15.23 7.46 43.61
C ILE A 103 14.39 6.17 43.54
N ILE A 104 15.07 5.04 43.29
CA ILE A 104 14.53 3.68 43.42
C ILE A 104 14.40 3.34 44.92
N PRO A 105 13.21 3.06 45.47
CA PRO A 105 13.08 2.22 46.65
C PRO A 105 12.92 0.78 46.17
N SER A 106 14.01 0.03 46.25
CA SER A 106 13.97 -1.42 46.23
C SER A 106 13.21 -1.87 47.47
N THR A 107 12.00 -2.42 47.28
CA THR A 107 11.45 -3.57 48.02
C THR A 107 10.07 -3.89 47.43
N CYS A 108 9.95 -5.02 46.73
CA CYS A 108 8.66 -5.68 46.62
C CYS A 108 8.29 -6.20 48.01
N ALA A 109 7.23 -5.66 48.59
CA ALA A 109 6.69 -6.12 49.87
C ALA A 109 6.10 -7.52 49.68
N PHE A 110 6.79 -8.52 50.21
CA PHE A 110 6.27 -9.87 50.39
C PHE A 110 5.39 -9.86 51.66
N THR A 111 4.07 -9.98 51.53
CA THR A 111 3.21 -10.20 52.69
C THR A 111 3.33 -11.66 53.12
N ASN A 112 3.99 -11.89 54.24
CA ASN A 112 4.10 -13.18 54.91
C ASN A 112 2.75 -13.63 55.49
N ASN A 113 2.48 -14.93 55.40
CA ASN A 113 1.90 -15.70 56.50
C ASN A 113 2.42 -17.15 56.40
N ASP A 114 3.42 -17.40 57.24
CA ASP A 114 3.75 -18.60 58.02
C ASP A 114 3.60 -20.00 57.39
N GLU A 115 4.73 -20.60 57.02
CA GLU A 115 5.18 -21.84 57.68
C GLU A 115 6.71 -21.82 57.90
N ASN A 116 7.06 -22.18 59.12
CA ASN A 116 8.39 -22.26 59.71
C ASN A 116 9.28 -23.31 59.03
N CYS A 117 10.47 -22.91 58.59
CA CYS A 117 11.68 -23.75 58.54
C CYS A 117 12.92 -22.85 58.47
N THR A 118 13.51 -22.55 59.63
CA THR A 118 14.90 -22.12 59.76
C THR A 118 15.84 -23.22 59.27
N GLU A 119 16.71 -22.93 58.31
CA GLU A 119 18.13 -23.30 58.36
C GLU A 119 18.96 -22.62 57.24
N ASN A 120 19.96 -21.86 57.70
CA ASN A 120 21.27 -21.53 57.11
C ASN A 120 21.41 -21.13 55.63
N PHE A 121 21.71 -19.84 55.45
CA PHE A 121 22.14 -19.21 54.21
C PHE A 121 23.64 -19.49 53.96
N GLU A 122 23.95 -20.48 53.12
CA GLU A 122 25.28 -20.57 52.51
C GLU A 122 25.27 -19.88 51.14
N ASN A 123 25.90 -18.70 51.11
CA ASN A 123 26.25 -17.97 49.91
C ASN A 123 27.07 -18.86 48.98
N THR A 124 26.44 -19.42 47.95
CA THR A 124 27.17 -20.03 46.82
C THR A 124 27.13 -19.06 45.65
N SER A 125 28.18 -18.25 45.54
CA SER A 125 28.49 -17.48 44.33
C SER A 125 28.75 -18.45 43.17
N GLN A 126 27.72 -18.78 42.38
CA GLN A 126 27.93 -19.48 41.12
C GLN A 126 28.28 -18.46 40.05
N THR A 127 29.59 -18.34 39.80
CA THR A 127 30.14 -17.72 38.60
C THR A 127 29.64 -18.46 37.37
N LEU A 128 28.77 -17.83 36.58
CA LEU A 128 28.40 -18.34 35.27
C LEU A 128 29.56 -18.10 34.30
N TYR A 129 30.17 -19.19 33.85
CA TYR A 129 31.15 -19.20 32.77
C TYR A 129 30.47 -18.69 31.49
N ALA A 130 31.06 -17.66 30.88
CA ALA A 130 30.59 -17.12 29.61
C ALA A 130 30.80 -18.15 28.49
N THR A 131 29.74 -18.85 28.09
CA THR A 131 29.74 -19.63 26.86
C THR A 131 29.73 -18.66 25.69
N SER A 132 30.91 -18.44 25.10
CA SER A 132 31.12 -17.67 23.87
C SER A 132 30.33 -18.31 22.72
N VAL A 133 29.15 -17.76 22.42
CA VAL A 133 28.36 -18.14 21.26
C VAL A 133 28.99 -17.51 20.02
N GLN A 134 29.50 -18.34 19.11
CA GLN A 134 29.97 -17.93 17.80
C GLN A 134 28.84 -17.19 17.04
N PRO A 135 29.12 -16.11 16.30
CA PRO A 135 28.11 -15.44 15.50
C PRO A 135 27.62 -16.36 14.38
N VAL A 136 26.32 -16.65 14.39
CA VAL A 136 25.64 -17.33 13.28
C VAL A 136 25.62 -16.37 12.09
N THR A 137 26.41 -16.68 11.06
CA THR A 137 26.30 -16.02 9.75
C THR A 137 25.05 -16.54 9.06
N TYR A 138 24.02 -15.69 8.96
CA TYR A 138 22.88 -15.95 8.09
C TYR A 138 23.31 -15.83 6.62
N PRO A 139 22.78 -16.67 5.70
CA PRO A 139 22.95 -16.42 4.28
C PRO A 139 22.21 -15.13 3.94
N THR A 140 22.97 -14.09 3.58
CA THR A 140 22.46 -12.89 2.92
C THR A 140 21.84 -13.30 1.59
N GLY A 141 20.56 -13.67 1.62
CA GLY A 141 19.73 -13.79 0.42
C GLY A 141 19.62 -12.41 -0.20
N SER A 142 20.34 -12.20 -1.31
CA SER A 142 20.34 -10.93 -2.03
C SER A 142 18.91 -10.57 -2.43
N SER A 143 18.34 -9.56 -1.78
CA SER A 143 17.14 -8.85 -2.21
C SER A 143 17.51 -7.91 -3.36
N SER A 144 17.93 -8.48 -4.48
CA SER A 144 18.35 -7.72 -5.67
C SER A 144 17.44 -7.97 -6.88
N THR A 145 16.65 -9.04 -6.88
CA THR A 145 15.82 -9.43 -8.03
C THR A 145 14.50 -8.68 -8.10
N VAL A 146 13.89 -8.36 -6.96
CA VAL A 146 12.60 -7.64 -6.90
C VAL A 146 12.78 -6.16 -7.24
N THR A 147 13.84 -5.52 -6.73
CA THR A 147 14.20 -4.14 -7.07
C THR A 147 14.70 -4.01 -8.50
N LYS A 148 15.49 -4.97 -9.03
CA LYS A 148 15.84 -4.98 -10.46
C LYS A 148 14.61 -5.12 -11.36
N ARG A 149 13.71 -6.06 -11.08
CA ARG A 149 12.49 -6.26 -11.90
C ARG A 149 11.57 -5.04 -11.92
N ARG A 150 11.43 -4.35 -10.78
CA ARG A 150 10.61 -3.13 -10.71
C ARG A 150 11.25 -2.00 -11.51
N LYS A 151 12.57 -1.84 -11.39
CA LYS A 151 13.32 -0.83 -12.15
C LYS A 151 13.27 -1.08 -13.66
N THR A 152 13.38 -2.33 -14.11
CA THR A 152 13.29 -2.67 -15.53
C THR A 152 11.90 -2.40 -16.13
N MET A 153 10.81 -2.59 -15.38
CA MET A 153 9.47 -2.28 -15.91
C MET A 153 9.23 -0.76 -16.05
N GLU A 154 9.73 0.03 -15.11
CA GLU A 154 9.68 1.50 -15.19
C GLU A 154 10.56 2.02 -16.35
N ASP A 155 11.71 1.38 -16.60
CA ASP A 155 12.60 1.73 -17.71
C ASP A 155 11.97 1.44 -19.09
N GLU A 156 11.25 0.32 -19.26
CA GLU A 156 10.53 -0.03 -20.50
C GLU A 156 9.36 0.94 -20.78
N GLU A 157 8.63 1.34 -19.74
CA GLU A 157 7.56 2.35 -19.84
C GLU A 157 8.14 3.72 -20.27
N ILE A 158 9.26 4.12 -19.68
CA ILE A 158 9.98 5.35 -20.05
C ILE A 158 10.47 5.29 -21.50
N LEU A 159 10.97 4.15 -21.98
CA LEU A 159 11.44 3.97 -23.36
C LEU A 159 10.28 4.16 -24.34
N THR A 160 9.13 3.56 -24.04
CA THR A 160 7.93 3.65 -24.87
C THR A 160 7.42 5.08 -24.95
N LEU A 161 7.32 5.77 -23.81
CA LEU A 161 6.90 7.16 -23.75
C LEU A 161 7.85 8.11 -24.51
N ARG A 162 9.16 7.82 -24.52
CA ARG A 162 10.13 8.59 -25.30
C ARG A 162 9.92 8.40 -26.81
N ALA A 163 9.70 7.17 -27.26
CA ALA A 163 9.42 6.88 -28.66
C ALA A 163 8.10 7.53 -29.13
N GLU A 164 7.04 7.47 -28.31
CA GLU A 164 5.78 8.16 -28.61
C GLU A 164 5.97 9.69 -28.68
N ARG A 165 6.71 10.27 -27.72
CA ARG A 165 7.01 11.71 -27.73
C ARG A 165 7.78 12.12 -28.98
N GLU A 166 8.76 11.33 -29.39
CA GLU A 166 9.55 11.58 -30.61
C GLU A 166 8.67 11.55 -31.85
N LYS A 167 7.79 10.54 -31.97
CA LYS A 167 6.80 10.45 -33.05
C LYS A 167 5.91 11.69 -33.12
N TYR A 168 5.39 12.17 -31.98
CA TYR A 168 4.56 13.39 -31.95
C TYR A 168 5.35 14.65 -32.36
N LEU A 169 6.63 14.74 -31.99
CA LEU A 169 7.46 15.87 -32.41
C LEU A 169 7.67 15.88 -33.92
N GLU A 170 7.85 14.71 -34.53
CA GLU A 170 8.01 14.59 -35.98
C GLU A 170 6.71 14.90 -36.74
N GLU A 171 5.56 14.48 -36.21
CA GLU A 171 4.25 14.83 -36.75
C GLU A 171 3.99 16.35 -36.68
N VAL A 172 4.30 16.98 -35.54
CA VAL A 172 4.19 18.44 -35.40
C VAL A 172 5.11 19.18 -36.37
N LYS A 173 6.34 18.68 -36.57
CA LYS A 173 7.27 19.26 -37.55
C LYS A 173 6.71 19.18 -38.96
N LYS A 174 6.18 18.02 -39.36
CA LYS A 174 5.56 17.81 -40.68
C LYS A 174 4.36 18.72 -40.89
N LEU A 175 3.46 18.81 -39.92
CA LEU A 175 2.28 19.69 -40.00
C LEU A 175 2.66 21.16 -40.12
N LYS A 176 3.74 21.57 -39.46
CA LYS A 176 4.27 22.93 -39.57
C LYS A 176 4.80 23.22 -40.99
N GLU A 177 5.61 22.31 -41.54
CA GLU A 177 6.12 22.44 -42.92
C GLU A 177 4.97 22.47 -43.95
N GLU A 178 3.95 21.65 -43.76
CA GLU A 178 2.75 21.65 -44.61
C GLU A 178 1.97 22.97 -44.49
N SER A 179 1.77 23.46 -43.27
CA SER A 179 1.13 24.76 -43.03
C SER A 179 1.90 25.91 -43.69
N ASP A 180 3.23 25.92 -43.57
CA ASP A 180 4.09 26.93 -44.18
C ASP A 180 4.04 26.86 -45.72
N TYR A 181 4.03 25.65 -46.30
CA TYR A 181 3.86 25.45 -47.75
C TYR A 181 2.54 26.05 -48.25
N TYR A 182 1.42 25.73 -47.60
CA TYR A 182 0.12 26.26 -48.01
C TYR A 182 0.04 27.76 -47.84
N LYS A 183 0.66 28.32 -46.80
CA LYS A 183 0.73 29.77 -46.58
C LYS A 183 1.48 30.49 -47.69
N VAL A 184 2.61 29.95 -48.15
CA VAL A 184 3.34 30.54 -49.28
C VAL A 184 2.54 30.40 -50.57
N LYS A 185 1.94 29.22 -50.80
CA LYS A 185 1.12 28.97 -51.99
C LYS A 185 -0.06 29.94 -52.09
N THR A 186 -0.76 30.22 -51.00
CA THR A 186 -1.87 31.17 -51.00
C THR A 186 -1.40 32.60 -51.26
N MET A 187 -0.28 33.03 -50.67
CA MET A 187 0.26 34.37 -50.93
C MET A 187 0.69 34.56 -52.39
N ASN A 188 1.24 33.53 -53.04
CA ASN A 188 1.63 33.62 -54.44
C ASN A 188 0.41 33.68 -55.38
N VAL A 189 -0.63 32.89 -55.13
CA VAL A 189 -1.88 32.94 -55.91
C VAL A 189 -2.55 34.31 -55.79
N SER A 190 -2.60 34.90 -54.59
CA SER A 190 -3.16 36.24 -54.40
C SER A 190 -2.33 37.36 -55.07
N ASN A 191 -1.04 37.15 -55.30
CA ASN A 191 -0.19 38.11 -56.00
C ASN A 191 -0.32 37.99 -57.53
N GLU A 192 -0.60 36.80 -58.06
CA GLU A 192 -0.81 36.58 -59.51
C GLU A 192 -2.18 37.06 -59.99
N GLU A 193 -3.20 37.09 -59.12
CA GLU A 193 -4.55 37.61 -59.44
C GLU A 193 -4.68 39.15 -59.32
N SER A 194 -3.60 39.85 -58.94
CA SER A 194 -3.58 41.31 -58.75
C SER A 194 -2.84 42.10 -59.86
N CYS A 195 -2.50 41.45 -60.97
CA CYS A 195 -1.99 42.08 -62.20
C CYS A 195 -3.04 41.99 -63.33
#